data_AF-A0A8J2QY09-F1
#
_entry.id   AF-A0A8J2QY09-F1
#
_cell.length_a   1.000
_cell.length_b   1.000
_cell.length_c   1.000
_cell.angle_alpha   90.00
_cell.angle_beta   90.00
_cell.angle_gamma   90.00
#
_symmetry.space_group_name_H-M   'P 1'
#
loop_
_entity.id
_entity.type
_entity.pdbx_description
1 polymer ?
#
loop_
_entity_poly.entity_id
_entity_poly.type
_entity_poly.pdbx_seq_one_letter_code
_entity_poly.pdbx_strand_id
1 'polypeptide(L)'
;MLRKVVFGSGLVAFLPTVNAATPVQESQEQDKAPPPMKPSDLLIYDAPHAEYMEQLAAKAKSEQTGYLRSALLVPVQAVREQLETAWQHTESLKNTVKDNVSEWQDRSEWIKQYLREEENKEMRYGAVAMGGLTGFILGLRGGFIKRIFYAGLGTSVMGYVCFPEETKQIYKDNGAVAKQYINIAYNFLYGVKPGDPQLEVKFPELSLPKDFSEFVDLSVSLASSIKQAVMPPSKETDKKNE
;
A
#
# COMPACT_ATOMS: atom_id res chain seq x y z
N MET A 1 23.43 -27.76 -18.44
CA MET A 1 24.78 -27.14 -18.31
C MET A 1 24.77 -26.21 -17.11
N LEU A 2 25.34 -26.64 -15.97
CA LEU A 2 25.49 -25.81 -14.77
C LEU A 2 26.72 -24.92 -14.90
N ARG A 3 26.59 -23.60 -14.68
CA ARG A 3 27.73 -22.72 -14.41
C ARG A 3 27.68 -22.24 -12.96
N LYS A 4 28.74 -22.59 -12.24
CA LYS A 4 28.92 -22.41 -10.80
C LYS A 4 29.22 -20.95 -10.44
N VAL A 5 28.66 -20.55 -9.31
CA VAL A 5 28.96 -19.32 -8.57
C VAL A 5 30.37 -19.40 -7.99
N VAL A 6 31.16 -18.33 -8.14
CA VAL A 6 32.41 -18.14 -7.41
C VAL A 6 32.21 -16.95 -6.47
N PHE A 7 31.98 -17.27 -5.19
CA PHE A 7 32.17 -16.33 -4.10
C PHE A 7 33.69 -16.14 -3.92
N GLY A 8 34.23 -15.10 -4.54
CA GLY A 8 35.61 -14.67 -4.34
C GLY A 8 35.72 -13.84 -3.05
N SER A 9 36.07 -14.50 -1.96
CA SER A 9 36.58 -13.87 -0.74
C SER A 9 37.83 -13.07 -1.09
N GLY A 10 37.76 -11.74 -1.02
CA GLY A 10 38.86 -10.88 -1.46
C GLY A 10 38.67 -9.40 -1.18
N LEU A 11 38.02 -9.03 -0.08
CA LEU A 11 38.10 -7.66 0.47
C LEU A 11 38.74 -7.75 1.85
N VAL A 12 40.05 -7.99 1.86
CA VAL A 12 40.87 -7.63 3.03
C VAL A 12 40.94 -6.10 3.00
N ALA A 13 40.01 -5.48 3.73
CA ALA A 13 40.04 -4.05 3.99
C ALA A 13 41.41 -3.70 4.60
N PHE A 14 42.14 -2.81 3.95
CA PHE A 14 43.27 -2.09 4.55
C PHE A 14 42.71 -1.22 5.69
N LEU A 15 42.50 -1.84 6.85
CA LEU A 15 42.24 -1.12 8.09
C LEU A 15 43.61 -0.72 8.67
N PRO A 16 43.98 0.57 8.68
CA PRO A 16 45.17 1.00 9.39
C PRO A 16 44.97 0.71 10.87
N THR A 17 45.70 -0.27 11.40
CA THR A 17 45.76 -0.55 12.82
C THR A 17 46.71 0.46 13.46
N VAL A 18 46.15 1.42 14.20
CA VAL A 18 46.93 2.39 14.97
C VAL A 18 47.19 1.79 16.34
N ASN A 19 48.44 1.41 16.60
CA ASN A 19 48.86 1.04 17.95
C ASN A 19 48.96 2.33 18.78
N ALA A 20 48.20 2.39 19.88
CA ALA A 20 48.25 3.51 20.80
C ALA A 20 49.67 3.64 21.40
N ALA A 21 50.26 4.83 21.33
CA ALA A 21 51.50 5.12 22.02
C ALA A 21 51.32 4.97 23.53
N THR A 22 52.35 4.48 24.23
CA THR A 22 52.40 4.42 25.70
C THR A 22 52.13 5.80 26.29
N PRO A 23 51.41 5.89 27.43
CA PRO A 23 51.06 7.17 28.01
C PRO A 23 52.33 7.96 28.37
N VAL A 24 52.42 9.19 27.85
CA VAL A 24 53.43 10.17 28.28
C VAL A 24 53.18 10.43 29.77
N GLN A 25 54.22 10.30 30.57
CA GLN A 25 54.17 10.56 32.00
C GLN A 25 54.09 12.09 32.20
N GLU A 26 52.86 12.61 32.30
CA GLU A 26 52.60 14.03 32.52
C GLU A 26 52.91 14.45 33.97
N SER A 27 53.49 15.63 34.09
CA SER A 27 53.84 16.36 35.32
C SER A 27 52.66 16.44 36.29
N GLN A 28 52.77 15.80 37.45
CA GLN A 28 51.63 15.46 38.34
C GLN A 28 50.99 16.61 39.14
N GLU A 29 51.24 17.89 38.86
CA GLU A 29 50.78 18.97 39.75
C GLU A 29 49.74 19.96 39.19
N GLN A 30 49.41 19.94 37.89
CA GLN A 30 48.47 20.92 37.30
C GLN A 30 47.14 20.36 36.78
N ASP A 31 46.94 19.04 36.76
CA ASP A 31 45.78 18.40 36.08
C ASP A 31 44.68 17.86 37.02
N LYS A 32 44.55 18.39 38.24
CA LYS A 32 43.49 17.92 39.17
C LYS A 32 42.20 18.69 38.94
N ALA A 33 41.16 17.98 38.50
CA ALA A 33 39.82 18.55 38.37
C ALA A 33 39.37 19.20 39.69
N PRO A 34 38.83 20.43 39.66
CA PRO A 34 38.32 21.08 40.85
C PRO A 34 37.20 20.25 41.50
N PRO A 35 37.14 20.21 42.84
CA PRO A 35 36.13 19.42 43.55
C PRO A 35 34.71 19.90 43.22
N PRO A 36 33.70 19.02 43.24
CA PRO A 36 32.32 19.41 42.97
C PRO A 36 31.81 20.39 44.04
N MET A 37 31.30 21.55 43.61
CA MET A 37 30.75 22.60 44.50
C MET A 37 29.23 22.72 44.37
N LYS A 38 28.58 23.21 45.44
CA LYS A 38 27.15 23.51 45.44
C LYS A 38 26.87 24.88 44.78
N PRO A 39 25.66 25.14 44.29
CA PRO A 39 25.29 26.44 43.70
C PRO A 39 25.50 27.65 44.63
N SER A 40 25.42 27.46 45.95
CA SER A 40 25.66 28.50 46.96
C SER A 40 27.15 28.84 47.16
N ASP A 41 28.03 27.94 46.74
CA ASP A 41 29.47 28.00 47.02
C ASP A 41 30.24 28.51 45.79
N LEU A 42 29.53 29.05 44.79
CA LEU A 42 30.13 29.70 43.63
C LEU A 42 30.73 31.04 44.06
N LEU A 43 32.04 31.16 43.90
CA LEU A 43 32.73 32.42 44.07
C LEU A 43 32.26 33.39 42.97
N ILE A 44 31.94 34.63 43.34
CA ILE A 44 31.41 35.64 42.41
C ILE A 44 32.49 36.14 41.45
N TYR A 45 33.76 36.13 41.88
CA TYR A 45 34.88 36.69 41.14
C TYR A 45 35.89 35.66 40.62
N ASP A 46 35.91 34.45 41.19
CA ASP A 46 36.82 33.37 40.80
C ASP A 46 36.01 32.19 40.24
N ALA A 47 36.39 31.65 39.08
CA ALA A 47 35.66 30.57 38.45
C ALA A 47 36.61 29.37 38.20
N PRO A 48 36.99 28.63 39.25
CA PRO A 48 37.98 27.55 39.13
C PRO A 48 37.57 26.46 38.15
N HIS A 49 36.26 26.20 38.02
CA HIS A 49 35.73 25.29 36.99
C HIS A 49 35.84 25.86 35.58
N ALA A 50 35.65 27.17 35.39
CA ALA A 50 35.80 27.80 34.08
C ALA A 50 37.27 27.87 33.66
N GLU A 51 38.17 28.23 34.59
CA GLU A 51 39.61 28.23 34.38
C GLU A 51 40.15 26.84 34.08
N TYR A 52 39.67 25.81 34.79
CA TYR A 52 40.02 24.42 34.49
C TYR A 52 39.52 23.98 33.10
N MET A 53 38.32 24.40 32.69
CA MET A 53 37.81 24.12 31.34
C MET A 53 38.60 24.86 30.26
N GLU A 54 39.06 26.08 30.54
CA GLU A 54 39.93 26.84 29.64
C GLU A 54 41.31 26.20 29.54
N GLN A 55 41.89 25.72 30.64
CA GLN A 55 43.14 24.97 30.66
C GLN A 55 43.03 23.65 29.92
N LEU A 56 41.93 22.90 30.08
CA LEU A 56 41.64 21.70 29.29
C LEU A 56 41.51 22.01 27.80
N ALA A 57 40.80 23.08 27.45
CA ALA A 57 40.64 23.51 26.07
C ALA A 57 41.98 23.99 25.47
N ALA A 58 42.83 24.64 26.26
CA ALA A 58 44.17 25.05 25.88
C ALA A 58 45.10 23.84 25.71
N LYS A 59 45.03 22.86 26.62
CA LYS A 59 45.80 21.60 26.57
C LYS A 59 45.42 20.77 25.34
N ALA A 60 44.13 20.65 25.05
CA ALA A 60 43.61 19.99 23.85
C ALA A 60 44.02 20.71 22.54
N LYS A 61 44.21 22.04 22.58
CA LYS A 61 44.74 22.82 21.45
C LYS A 61 46.27 22.75 21.35
N SER A 62 46.97 22.62 22.48
CA SER A 62 48.44 22.58 22.55
C SER A 62 49.02 21.19 22.30
N GLU A 63 48.23 20.14 22.55
CA GLU A 63 48.57 18.78 22.14
C GLU A 63 48.65 18.79 20.61
N GLN A 64 49.87 18.92 20.08
CA GLN A 64 50.13 18.86 18.65
C GLN A 64 49.67 17.48 18.17
N THR A 65 48.44 17.42 17.69
CA THR A 65 47.91 16.20 17.09
C THR A 65 48.89 15.78 16.01
N GLY A 66 49.44 14.57 16.10
CA GLY A 66 50.39 14.08 15.11
C GLY A 66 49.80 14.26 13.72
N TYR A 67 50.63 14.52 12.71
CA TYR A 67 50.21 14.80 11.32
C TYR A 67 49.15 13.80 10.80
N LEU A 68 49.26 12.54 11.20
CA LEU A 68 48.29 11.49 10.85
C LEU A 68 46.92 11.68 11.51
N ARG A 69 46.88 12.13 12.77
CA ARG A 69 45.61 12.39 13.48
C ARG A 69 44.89 13.58 12.87
N SER A 70 45.56 14.70 12.61
CA SER A 70 44.94 15.86 11.96
C SER A 70 44.47 15.55 10.54
N ALA A 71 45.26 14.78 9.77
CA ALA A 71 44.87 14.35 8.42
C ALA A 71 43.66 13.40 8.40
N LEU A 72 43.51 12.53 9.41
CA LEU A 72 42.42 11.55 9.49
C LEU A 72 41.15 12.06 10.17
N LEU A 73 41.24 13.10 11.02
CA LEU A 73 40.07 13.63 11.72
C LEU A 73 39.02 14.20 10.76
N VAL A 74 39.45 14.97 9.76
CA VAL A 74 38.54 15.61 8.79
C VAL A 74 37.70 14.60 7.98
N PRO A 75 38.29 13.57 7.34
CA PRO A 75 37.49 12.59 6.59
C PRO A 75 36.60 11.73 7.50
N VAL A 76 37.08 11.34 8.68
CA VAL A 76 36.28 10.54 9.63
C VAL A 76 35.09 11.35 10.15
N GLN A 77 35.30 12.63 10.47
CA GLN A 77 34.23 13.52 10.88
C GLN A 77 33.21 13.73 9.76
N ALA A 78 33.67 13.96 8.52
CA ALA A 78 32.78 14.11 7.37
C ALA A 78 31.91 12.86 7.12
N VAL A 79 32.50 11.66 7.21
CA VAL A 79 31.75 10.40 7.07
C VAL A 79 30.73 10.23 8.20
N ARG A 80 31.12 10.58 9.43
CA ARG A 80 30.21 10.53 10.58
C ARG A 80 29.04 11.48 10.43
N GLU A 81 29.28 12.73 10.06
CA GLU A 81 28.23 13.72 9.82
C GLU A 81 27.29 13.29 8.68
N GLN A 82 27.82 12.68 7.62
CA GLN A 82 27.00 12.11 6.54
C GLN A 82 26.13 10.93 6.99
N LEU A 83 26.65 10.06 7.85
CA LEU A 83 25.88 8.96 8.44
C LEU A 83 24.79 9.47 9.38
N GLU A 84 25.12 10.44 10.25
CA GLU A 84 24.16 11.04 11.18
C GLU A 84 23.04 11.76 10.43
N THR A 85 23.37 12.54 9.39
CA THR A 85 22.37 13.20 8.54
C THR A 85 21.51 12.19 7.77
N ALA A 86 22.11 11.17 7.15
CA ALA A 86 21.37 10.12 6.46
C ALA A 86 20.44 9.34 7.40
N TRP A 87 20.89 9.07 8.64
CA TRP A 87 20.09 8.43 9.66
C TRP A 87 18.89 9.30 10.07
N GLN A 88 19.13 10.57 10.36
CA GLN A 88 18.08 11.54 10.71
C GLN A 88 17.04 11.70 9.59
N HIS A 89 17.46 11.75 8.32
CA HIS A 89 16.55 11.80 7.18
C HIS A 89 15.70 10.52 7.08
N THR A 90 16.28 9.36 7.34
CA THR A 90 15.56 8.08 7.32
C THR A 90 14.53 8.01 8.43
N GLU A 91 14.88 8.46 9.65
CA GLU A 91 13.98 8.47 10.80
C GLU A 91 12.81 9.45 10.59
N SER A 92 13.10 10.65 10.07
CA SER A 92 12.07 11.64 9.72
C SER A 92 11.08 11.11 8.69
N LEU A 93 11.57 10.52 7.59
CA LEU A 93 10.72 9.91 6.56
C LEU A 93 9.89 8.75 7.11
N LYS A 94 10.48 7.90 7.95
CA LYS A 94 9.77 6.78 8.58
C LYS A 94 8.62 7.28 9.45
N ASN A 95 8.85 8.32 10.25
CA ASN A 95 7.81 8.88 11.11
C ASN A 95 6.70 9.53 10.27
N THR A 96 7.03 10.33 9.25
CA THR A 96 6.03 10.89 8.33
C THR A 96 5.21 9.81 7.63
N VAL A 97 5.84 8.75 7.11
CA VAL A 97 5.11 7.66 6.45
C VAL A 97 4.21 6.94 7.44
N LYS A 98 4.70 6.65 8.65
CA LYS A 98 3.92 5.98 9.69
C LYS A 98 2.70 6.80 10.07
N ASP A 99 2.87 8.10 10.31
CA ASP A 99 1.80 9.01 10.74
C ASP A 99 0.73 9.13 9.65
N ASN A 100 1.16 9.30 8.40
CA ASN A 100 0.24 9.29 7.26
C ASN A 100 -0.53 7.96 7.20
N VAL A 101 0.16 6.81 7.25
CA VAL A 101 -0.50 5.50 7.14
C VAL A 101 -1.53 5.29 8.25
N SER A 102 -1.21 5.63 9.51
CA SER A 102 -2.20 5.57 10.60
C SER A 102 -3.37 6.51 10.35
N GLU A 103 -3.10 7.73 9.90
CA GLU A 103 -4.16 8.70 9.60
C GLU A 103 -5.08 8.22 8.46
N TRP A 104 -4.52 7.60 7.42
CA TRP A 104 -5.31 6.99 6.34
C TRP A 104 -6.18 5.84 6.86
N GLN A 105 -5.64 5.02 7.76
CA GLN A 105 -6.39 3.93 8.39
C GLN A 105 -7.55 4.48 9.21
N ASP A 106 -7.30 5.44 10.11
CA ASP A 106 -8.29 6.05 10.98
C ASP A 106 -9.40 6.75 10.16
N ARG A 107 -9.02 7.52 9.13
CA ARG A 107 -9.98 8.17 8.22
C ARG A 107 -10.81 7.14 7.45
N SER A 108 -10.20 6.05 6.99
CA SER A 108 -10.92 5.00 6.27
C SER A 108 -11.92 4.26 7.16
N GLU A 109 -11.56 4.03 8.42
CA GLU A 109 -12.44 3.40 9.41
C GLU A 109 -13.61 4.32 9.77
N TRP A 110 -13.33 5.61 9.97
CA TRP A 110 -14.37 6.61 10.18
C TRP A 110 -15.35 6.71 9.00
N ILE A 111 -14.86 6.77 7.76
CA ILE A 111 -15.72 6.79 6.56
C ILE A 111 -16.58 5.52 6.50
N LYS A 112 -15.98 4.36 6.78
CA LYS A 112 -16.70 3.08 6.78
C LYS A 112 -17.79 3.05 7.84
N GLN A 113 -17.53 3.60 9.03
CA GLN A 113 -18.53 3.71 10.10
C GLN A 113 -19.64 4.69 9.70
N TYR A 114 -19.29 5.88 9.20
CA TYR A 114 -20.23 6.91 8.75
C TYR A 114 -21.16 6.42 7.64
N LEU A 115 -20.62 5.70 6.65
CA LEU A 115 -21.40 5.08 5.59
C LEU A 115 -22.29 3.94 6.09
N ARG A 116 -22.00 3.34 7.26
CA ARG A 116 -22.81 2.27 7.85
C ARG A 116 -23.83 2.76 8.87
N GLU A 117 -23.87 4.05 9.15
CA GLU A 117 -24.88 4.71 9.98
C GLU A 117 -26.24 4.72 9.26
N GLU A 118 -27.32 4.26 9.90
CA GLU A 118 -28.64 4.06 9.25
C GLU A 118 -29.30 5.35 8.74
N GLU A 119 -28.88 6.50 9.26
CA GLU A 119 -29.40 7.82 8.88
C GLU A 119 -28.92 8.26 7.48
N ASN A 120 -27.76 7.78 7.04
CA ASN A 120 -27.08 8.26 5.82
C ASN A 120 -27.38 7.42 4.57
N LYS A 121 -28.62 6.95 4.39
CA LYS A 121 -28.97 6.05 3.27
C LYS A 121 -28.67 6.66 1.89
N GLU A 122 -28.93 7.95 1.71
CA GLU A 122 -28.67 8.65 0.45
C GLU A 122 -27.17 8.64 0.09
N MET A 123 -26.31 8.88 1.09
CA MET A 123 -24.86 8.87 0.87
C MET A 123 -24.31 7.49 0.57
N ARG A 124 -24.92 6.41 1.09
CA ARG A 124 -24.55 5.04 0.71
C ARG A 124 -24.79 4.77 -0.77
N TYR A 125 -25.97 5.15 -1.27
CA TYR A 125 -26.27 5.00 -2.70
C TYR A 125 -25.36 5.87 -3.56
N GLY A 126 -25.07 7.10 -3.11
CA GLY A 126 -24.09 7.98 -3.75
C GLY A 126 -22.70 7.36 -3.82
N ALA A 127 -22.22 6.74 -2.74
CA ALA A 127 -20.94 6.04 -2.70
C ALA A 127 -20.91 4.87 -3.68
N VAL A 128 -21.97 4.04 -3.73
CA VAL A 128 -22.07 2.92 -4.69
C VAL A 128 -22.06 3.42 -6.14
N ALA A 129 -22.79 4.49 -6.44
CA ALA A 129 -22.80 5.11 -7.75
C ALA A 129 -21.40 5.63 -8.14
N MET A 130 -20.70 6.29 -7.22
CA MET A 130 -19.31 6.70 -7.42
C MET A 130 -18.38 5.50 -7.63
N GLY A 131 -18.57 4.39 -6.92
CA GLY A 131 -17.83 3.15 -7.16
C GLY A 131 -18.01 2.64 -8.58
N GLY A 132 -19.25 2.66 -9.08
CA GLY A 132 -19.58 2.31 -10.47
C GLY A 132 -18.97 3.23 -11.51
N LEU A 133 -19.04 4.55 -11.29
CA LEU A 133 -18.42 5.54 -12.17
C LEU A 133 -16.90 5.40 -12.19
N THR A 134 -16.28 5.16 -11.03
CA THR A 134 -14.84 4.93 -10.92
C THR A 134 -14.43 3.68 -11.69
N GLY A 135 -15.18 2.59 -11.53
CA GLY A 135 -15.02 1.37 -12.33
C GLY A 135 -15.20 1.62 -13.83
N PHE A 136 -16.22 2.38 -14.22
CA PHE A 136 -16.47 2.74 -15.61
C PHE A 136 -15.29 3.52 -16.21
N ILE A 137 -14.74 4.49 -15.48
CA ILE A 137 -13.57 5.29 -15.90
C ILE A 137 -12.35 4.38 -16.11
N LEU A 138 -12.08 3.45 -15.19
CA LEU A 138 -11.01 2.47 -15.36
C LEU A 138 -11.25 1.55 -16.58
N GLY A 139 -12.51 1.28 -16.90
CA GLY A 139 -12.93 0.51 -18.07
C GLY A 139 -12.91 1.26 -19.42
N LEU A 140 -12.73 2.60 -19.44
CA LEU A 140 -12.85 3.43 -20.66
C LEU A 140 -11.91 2.99 -21.79
N ARG A 141 -10.71 2.51 -21.43
CA ARG A 141 -9.71 2.04 -22.39
C ARG A 141 -10.09 0.70 -23.05
N GLY A 142 -11.13 0.03 -22.57
CA GLY A 142 -11.71 -1.16 -23.19
C GLY A 142 -12.91 -0.86 -24.10
N GLY A 143 -13.38 -1.91 -24.78
CA GLY A 143 -14.67 -1.90 -25.49
C GLY A 143 -15.87 -1.85 -24.52
N PHE A 144 -17.07 -1.79 -25.08
CA PHE A 144 -18.33 -1.63 -24.33
C PHE A 144 -18.51 -2.67 -23.20
N ILE A 145 -18.21 -3.95 -23.47
CA ILE A 145 -18.33 -5.04 -22.49
C ILE A 145 -17.38 -4.83 -21.30
N LYS A 146 -16.13 -4.42 -21.56
CA LYS A 146 -15.16 -4.13 -20.48
C LYS A 146 -15.66 -2.98 -19.62
N ARG A 147 -16.21 -1.92 -20.22
CA ARG A 147 -16.75 -0.78 -19.46
C ARG A 147 -17.86 -1.21 -18.50
N ILE A 148 -18.80 -2.02 -18.96
CA ILE A 148 -19.89 -2.54 -18.11
C ILE A 148 -19.32 -3.46 -17.02
N PHE A 149 -18.38 -4.33 -17.36
CA PHE A 149 -17.77 -5.25 -16.40
C PHE A 149 -17.02 -4.51 -15.28
N TYR A 150 -16.16 -3.54 -15.63
CA TYR A 150 -15.43 -2.74 -14.63
C TYR A 150 -16.37 -1.83 -13.82
N ALA A 151 -17.41 -1.27 -14.44
CA ALA A 151 -18.44 -0.53 -13.73
C ALA A 151 -19.17 -1.43 -12.72
N GLY A 152 -19.57 -2.63 -13.15
CA GLY A 152 -20.20 -3.63 -12.30
C GLY A 152 -19.31 -4.11 -11.15
N LEU A 153 -18.01 -4.28 -11.39
CA LEU A 153 -17.05 -4.58 -10.32
C LEU A 153 -16.95 -3.42 -9.32
N GLY A 154 -16.85 -2.18 -9.82
CA GLY A 154 -16.77 -0.99 -8.97
C GLY A 154 -18.01 -0.80 -8.11
N THR A 155 -19.21 -0.95 -8.68
CA THR A 155 -20.46 -0.91 -7.90
C THR A 155 -20.55 -2.06 -6.92
N SER A 156 -20.15 -3.29 -7.30
CA SER A 156 -20.24 -4.46 -6.43
C SER A 156 -19.30 -4.36 -5.23
N VAL A 157 -18.07 -3.91 -5.43
CA VAL A 157 -17.09 -3.72 -4.35
C VAL A 157 -17.59 -2.65 -3.37
N MET A 158 -18.04 -1.50 -3.88
CA MET A 158 -18.52 -0.43 -3.01
C MET A 158 -19.86 -0.78 -2.35
N GLY A 159 -20.73 -1.51 -3.06
CA GLY A 159 -21.97 -2.06 -2.54
C GLY A 159 -21.74 -3.02 -1.38
N TYR A 160 -20.74 -3.90 -1.47
CA TYR A 160 -20.36 -4.79 -0.37
C TYR A 160 -19.86 -4.03 0.87
N VAL A 161 -19.12 -2.93 0.68
CA VAL A 161 -18.63 -2.10 1.78
C VAL A 161 -19.77 -1.36 2.49
N CYS A 162 -20.69 -0.77 1.71
CA CYS A 162 -21.80 0.07 2.20
C CYS A 162 -23.02 -0.74 2.69
N PHE A 163 -23.33 -1.86 2.04
CA PHE A 163 -24.50 -2.70 2.28
C PHE A 163 -24.12 -4.19 2.43
N PRO A 164 -23.36 -4.56 3.48
CA PRO A 164 -22.86 -5.92 3.63
C PRO A 164 -23.98 -6.97 3.78
N GLU A 165 -25.06 -6.65 4.50
CA GLU A 165 -26.14 -7.61 4.76
C GLU A 165 -27.04 -7.82 3.53
N GLU A 166 -27.40 -6.76 2.83
CA GLU A 166 -28.16 -6.85 1.57
C GLU A 166 -27.35 -7.60 0.50
N THR A 167 -26.06 -7.27 0.38
CA THR A 167 -25.19 -7.92 -0.59
C THR A 167 -25.02 -9.41 -0.27
N LYS A 168 -24.90 -9.81 1.01
CA LYS A 168 -24.88 -11.23 1.41
C LYS A 168 -26.18 -11.96 1.06
N GLN A 169 -27.34 -11.33 1.20
CA GLN A 169 -28.62 -11.92 0.82
C GLN A 169 -28.68 -12.13 -0.70
N ILE A 170 -28.32 -11.12 -1.48
CA ILE A 170 -28.25 -11.21 -2.95
C ILE A 170 -27.30 -12.32 -3.41
N TYR A 171 -26.14 -12.47 -2.75
CA TYR A 171 -25.21 -13.57 -3.04
C TYR A 171 -25.79 -14.94 -2.69
N LYS A 172 -26.55 -15.07 -1.60
CA LYS A 172 -27.21 -16.34 -1.21
C LYS A 172 -28.32 -16.74 -2.16
N ASP A 173 -29.03 -15.76 -2.69
CA ASP A 173 -30.17 -15.98 -3.60
C ASP A 173 -29.71 -16.39 -5.02
N ASN A 174 -28.41 -16.66 -5.24
CA ASN A 174 -27.81 -17.15 -6.49
C ASN A 174 -28.31 -16.41 -7.74
N GLY A 175 -28.52 -15.10 -7.63
CA GLY A 175 -28.98 -14.26 -8.73
C GLY A 175 -30.43 -14.48 -9.16
N ALA A 176 -31.28 -15.14 -8.37
CA ALA A 176 -32.71 -15.30 -8.65
C ALA A 176 -33.39 -13.93 -8.88
N VAL A 177 -33.05 -12.95 -8.04
CA VAL A 177 -33.49 -11.56 -8.17
C VAL A 177 -33.00 -10.94 -9.48
N ALA A 178 -31.73 -11.15 -9.84
CA ALA A 178 -31.18 -10.64 -11.09
C ALA A 178 -31.89 -11.23 -12.33
N LYS A 179 -32.21 -12.53 -12.33
CA LYS A 179 -32.95 -13.17 -13.42
C LYS A 179 -34.32 -12.53 -13.63
N GLN A 180 -35.05 -12.23 -12.56
CA GLN A 180 -36.36 -11.57 -12.65
C GLN A 180 -36.23 -10.17 -13.26
N TYR A 181 -35.29 -9.36 -12.81
CA TYR A 181 -35.08 -8.01 -13.37
C TYR A 181 -34.64 -8.05 -14.83
N ILE A 182 -33.79 -9.00 -15.22
CA ILE A 182 -33.37 -9.15 -16.62
C ILE A 182 -34.57 -9.55 -17.49
N ASN A 183 -35.42 -10.48 -17.05
CA ASN A 183 -36.63 -10.86 -17.78
C ASN A 183 -37.60 -9.69 -17.92
N ILE A 184 -37.80 -8.91 -16.85
CA ILE A 184 -38.64 -7.70 -16.88
C ILE A 184 -38.07 -6.70 -17.90
N ALA A 185 -36.77 -6.40 -17.84
CA ALA A 185 -36.12 -5.48 -18.77
C ALA A 185 -36.20 -5.96 -20.23
N TYR A 186 -36.04 -7.27 -20.45
CA TYR A 186 -36.17 -7.88 -21.76
C TYR A 186 -37.60 -7.73 -22.32
N ASN A 187 -38.61 -8.07 -21.52
CA ASN A 187 -40.01 -7.91 -21.89
C ASN A 187 -40.39 -6.44 -22.16
N PHE A 188 -39.82 -5.50 -21.39
CA PHE A 188 -40.00 -4.06 -21.62
C PHE A 188 -39.36 -3.60 -22.94
N LEU A 189 -38.13 -4.03 -23.23
CA LEU A 189 -37.43 -3.65 -24.46
C LEU A 189 -38.17 -4.15 -25.71
N TYR A 190 -38.78 -5.33 -25.62
CA TYR A 190 -39.60 -5.91 -26.70
C TYR A 190 -41.05 -5.42 -26.73
N GLY A 191 -41.48 -4.59 -25.77
CA GLY A 191 -42.80 -3.96 -25.77
C GLY A 191 -43.96 -4.93 -25.56
N VAL A 192 -43.74 -6.01 -24.81
CA VAL A 192 -44.76 -7.03 -24.51
C VAL A 192 -45.91 -6.39 -23.71
N LYS A 193 -47.14 -6.52 -24.20
CA LYS A 193 -48.33 -5.97 -23.52
C LYS A 193 -48.82 -6.93 -22.44
N PRO A 194 -49.45 -6.44 -21.36
CA PRO A 194 -50.03 -7.30 -20.33
C PRO A 194 -51.11 -8.20 -20.95
N GLY A 195 -50.78 -9.48 -21.21
CA GLY A 195 -51.65 -10.47 -21.86
C GLY A 195 -50.95 -11.40 -22.85
N ASP A 196 -49.78 -11.03 -23.36
CA ASP A 196 -48.96 -11.87 -24.24
C ASP A 196 -48.10 -12.87 -23.43
N PRO A 197 -47.74 -14.04 -24.00
CA PRO A 197 -46.88 -15.01 -23.32
C PRO A 197 -45.53 -14.37 -22.97
N GLN A 198 -45.16 -14.40 -21.69
CA GLN A 198 -43.91 -13.84 -21.20
C GLN A 198 -42.73 -14.55 -21.89
N LEU A 199 -41.82 -13.78 -22.49
CA LEU A 199 -40.60 -14.33 -23.06
C LEU A 199 -39.63 -14.62 -21.92
N GLU A 200 -39.66 -15.87 -21.43
CA GLU A 200 -38.75 -16.33 -20.39
C GLU A 200 -37.38 -16.61 -21.01
N VAL A 201 -36.40 -15.77 -20.69
CA VAL A 201 -35.02 -16.09 -21.02
C VAL A 201 -34.54 -17.13 -20.00
N LYS A 202 -34.32 -18.37 -20.47
CA LYS A 202 -33.71 -19.43 -19.67
C LYS A 202 -32.22 -19.12 -19.46
N PHE A 203 -31.93 -18.29 -18.48
CA PHE A 203 -30.54 -18.09 -18.04
C PHE A 203 -30.07 -19.38 -17.35
N PRO A 204 -28.92 -19.95 -17.75
CA PRO A 204 -28.28 -21.01 -16.98
C PRO A 204 -28.07 -20.50 -15.54
N GLU A 205 -28.13 -21.40 -14.56
CA GLU A 205 -27.86 -20.99 -13.18
C GLU A 205 -26.46 -20.39 -13.09
N LEU A 206 -26.40 -19.10 -12.75
CA LEU A 206 -25.14 -18.39 -12.49
C LEU A 206 -24.55 -18.94 -11.18
N SER A 207 -24.01 -20.15 -11.25
CA SER A 207 -22.95 -20.53 -10.34
C SER A 207 -21.78 -19.62 -10.68
N LEU A 208 -21.35 -18.79 -9.72
CA LEU A 208 -20.13 -18.01 -9.88
C LEU A 208 -19.00 -19.02 -10.16
N PRO A 209 -18.39 -18.99 -11.35
CA PRO A 209 -17.42 -20.01 -11.73
C PRO A 209 -16.26 -19.94 -10.75
N LYS A 210 -15.92 -21.07 -10.15
CA LYS A 210 -14.79 -21.13 -9.22
C LYS A 210 -13.48 -21.08 -9.99
N ASP A 211 -13.51 -21.49 -11.26
CA ASP A 211 -12.35 -21.57 -12.15
C ASP A 211 -12.57 -20.84 -13.48
N PHE A 212 -11.47 -20.37 -14.08
CA PHE A 212 -11.48 -19.69 -15.38
C PHE A 212 -11.97 -20.58 -16.53
N SER A 213 -11.79 -21.91 -16.44
CA SER A 213 -12.33 -22.86 -17.43
C SER A 213 -13.84 -22.92 -17.40
N GLU A 214 -14.43 -22.96 -16.20
CA GLU A 214 -15.89 -22.93 -16.03
C GLU A 214 -16.48 -21.60 -16.55
N PHE A 215 -15.75 -20.48 -16.39
CA PHE A 215 -16.15 -19.20 -16.97
C PHE A 215 -16.19 -19.25 -18.51
N VAL A 216 -15.19 -19.87 -19.14
CA VAL A 216 -15.16 -20.02 -20.60
C VAL A 216 -16.31 -20.91 -21.06
N ASP A 217 -16.54 -22.05 -20.42
CA ASP A 217 -17.63 -22.97 -20.76
C ASP A 217 -19.02 -22.34 -20.54
N LEU A 218 -19.19 -21.58 -19.45
CA LEU A 218 -20.39 -20.77 -19.23
C LEU A 218 -20.55 -19.71 -20.32
N SER A 219 -19.47 -19.04 -20.75
CA SER A 219 -19.54 -18.04 -21.81
C SER A 219 -19.91 -18.63 -23.18
N VAL A 220 -19.40 -19.82 -23.48
CA VAL A 220 -19.70 -20.57 -24.71
C VAL A 220 -21.16 -21.03 -24.71
N SER A 221 -21.65 -21.57 -23.58
CA SER A 221 -23.05 -22.00 -23.46
C SER A 221 -24.04 -20.83 -23.47
N LEU A 222 -23.66 -19.67 -22.93
CA LEU A 222 -24.45 -18.43 -23.05
C LEU A 222 -24.46 -17.93 -24.49
N ALA A 223 -23.31 -17.93 -25.17
CA ALA A 223 -23.21 -17.52 -26.56
C ALA A 223 -24.02 -18.44 -27.49
N SER A 224 -24.01 -19.76 -27.28
CA SER A 224 -24.83 -20.71 -28.04
C SER A 224 -26.32 -20.50 -27.77
N SER A 225 -26.69 -20.25 -26.52
CA SER A 225 -28.09 -20.00 -26.13
C SER A 225 -28.62 -18.70 -26.72
N ILE A 226 -27.84 -17.62 -26.71
CA ILE A 226 -28.18 -16.34 -27.36
C ILE A 226 -28.25 -16.53 -28.89
N LYS A 227 -27.31 -17.26 -29.49
CA LYS A 227 -27.34 -17.56 -30.93
C LYS A 227 -28.61 -18.31 -31.32
N GLN A 228 -29.02 -19.28 -30.51
CA GLN A 228 -30.23 -20.06 -30.74
C GLN A 228 -31.52 -19.27 -30.48
N ALA A 229 -31.49 -18.27 -29.59
CA ALA A 229 -32.62 -17.38 -29.35
C ALA A 229 -32.75 -16.28 -30.42
N VAL A 230 -31.64 -15.82 -31.01
CA VAL A 230 -31.61 -14.73 -32.00
C VAL A 230 -31.76 -15.23 -33.45
N MET A 231 -31.26 -16.43 -33.77
CA MET A 231 -31.44 -17.00 -35.11
C MET A 231 -32.70 -17.88 -35.16
N PRO A 232 -33.55 -17.74 -36.19
CA PRO A 232 -34.58 -18.74 -36.45
C PRO A 232 -33.90 -20.10 -36.69
N PRO A 233 -34.53 -21.23 -36.32
CA PRO A 233 -33.94 -22.54 -36.56
C PRO A 233 -33.60 -22.66 -38.05
N SER A 234 -32.33 -22.89 -38.36
CA SER A 234 -31.94 -23.25 -39.72
C SER A 234 -32.72 -24.51 -40.08
N LYS A 235 -33.53 -24.44 -41.14
CA LYS A 235 -34.12 -25.62 -41.76
C LYS A 235 -32.98 -26.56 -42.13
N GLU A 236 -32.72 -27.57 -41.31
CA GLU A 236 -31.90 -28.69 -41.73
C GLU A 236 -32.63 -29.31 -42.91
N THR A 237 -31.99 -29.21 -44.08
CA THR A 237 -32.42 -29.90 -45.27
C THR A 237 -32.31 -31.40 -45.00
N ASP A 238 -33.45 -32.06 -44.84
CA ASP A 238 -33.61 -33.49 -45.08
C ASP A 238 -33.02 -33.82 -46.46
N LYS A 239 -31.78 -34.32 -46.46
CA LYS A 239 -31.25 -35.08 -47.58
C LYS A 239 -31.26 -36.54 -47.19
N LYS A 240 -32.35 -37.19 -47.64
CA LYS A 240 -32.43 -38.55 -48.19
C LYS A 240 -31.34 -39.52 -47.73
N ASN A 241 -31.76 -40.56 -47.01
CA ASN A 241 -31.33 -41.91 -47.33
C ASN A 241 -32.60 -42.75 -47.53
N GLU A 242 -32.82 -43.06 -48.81
CA GLU A 242 -33.53 -44.25 -49.30
C GLU A 242 -32.62 -45.47 -49.08
#